data_AF-A0A6J0XXG6-F1
#
_entry.id   AF-A0A6J0XXG6-F1
#
_cell.length_a   1.000
_cell.length_b   1.000
_cell.length_c   1.000
_cell.angle_alpha   90.00
_cell.angle_beta   90.00
_cell.angle_gamma   90.00
#
_symmetry.space_group_name_H-M   'P 1'
#
loop_
_entity.id
_entity.type
_entity.pdbx_description
1 polymer ?
#
loop_
_entity_poly.entity_id
_entity_poly.type
_entity_poly.pdbx_seq_one_letter_code
_entity_poly.pdbx_strand_id
1 'polypeptide(L)'
;MGLARGNASPEKETMKILQAQRPGRSREQRPVKKMILSLKINDPLVTKAAFATALKNLYMREVKMCLDDVLGVLAAAHILQFGSLFQRGEPEAWEGRVTRASACSRLWDAAVIMWSPVCLFPQRVLGPLALFFVTQVPRRVPGTQCVTVMMSGLTPSTIKNFYLAGCKYKEEALTTACEKWMEMNLVPLVGTQIHLRKIPKELLHKVLKSPRLFTFSEFHLLKTLLLWVYLQLNSKTETFPMYETVLMFFSSFPKNCSFLDRDVGQNLIPLFLCLRLHSITKGKDLEELRYINFFPESWLVRVTANHYHALENGGDMAHVKDLSTQAVRFGLLFNQEHTTHSKVITIYGFFFEIKGVKHDTTSYSFHMQRIRHTDLECASAVYENTPISLRAERLVTYEIRAQTLVDGKWQEFRTNQITQKFGLVKPSCKSQALKIQTVGIPIYASFSFIFSLS
;
A
#
# COMPACT_ATOMS: atom_id res chain seq x y z
N MET A 1 34.61 -67.62 -41.62
CA MET A 1 33.18 -67.26 -41.45
C MET A 1 32.77 -67.54 -40.01
N GLY A 2 32.19 -66.55 -39.31
CA GLY A 2 31.43 -66.73 -38.06
C GLY A 2 32.10 -66.30 -36.74
N LEU A 3 31.67 -65.15 -36.18
CA LEU A 3 31.86 -64.63 -34.81
C LEU A 3 31.07 -65.49 -33.77
N ALA A 4 31.24 -65.47 -32.43
CA ALA A 4 31.56 -64.38 -31.48
C ALA A 4 31.94 -64.87 -30.04
N ARG A 5 32.74 -64.02 -29.35
CA ARG A 5 32.79 -63.53 -27.93
C ARG A 5 32.72 -64.41 -26.65
N GLY A 6 33.61 -64.06 -25.69
CA GLY A 6 33.42 -64.19 -24.23
C GLY A 6 34.60 -63.78 -23.32
N ASN A 7 34.55 -62.55 -22.78
CA ASN A 7 35.24 -61.81 -21.68
C ASN A 7 36.47 -62.31 -20.86
N ALA A 8 37.30 -61.33 -20.48
CA ALA A 8 38.52 -61.38 -19.67
C ALA A 8 38.47 -60.44 -18.43
N SER A 9 39.50 -60.57 -17.57
CA SER A 9 40.22 -59.49 -16.83
C SER A 9 40.05 -59.42 -15.28
N PRO A 10 40.96 -58.73 -14.53
CA PRO A 10 41.92 -59.35 -13.61
C PRO A 10 42.03 -58.63 -12.23
N GLU A 11 41.56 -59.24 -11.13
CA GLU A 11 41.40 -58.54 -9.83
C GLU A 11 42.23 -59.07 -8.64
N LYS A 12 43.38 -59.73 -8.81
CA LYS A 12 44.09 -60.35 -7.67
C LYS A 12 45.51 -59.91 -7.32
N GLU A 13 46.07 -58.88 -7.97
CA GLU A 13 47.47 -58.49 -7.71
C GLU A 13 47.70 -57.09 -7.11
N THR A 14 46.66 -56.32 -6.81
CA THR A 14 46.80 -54.95 -6.26
C THR A 14 46.71 -54.86 -4.72
N MET A 15 46.53 -55.99 -4.01
CA MET A 15 46.25 -55.98 -2.56
C MET A 15 47.47 -55.97 -1.62
N LYS A 16 48.70 -55.76 -2.12
CA LYS A 16 49.93 -55.80 -1.28
C LYS A 16 50.83 -54.55 -1.27
N ILE A 17 50.51 -53.48 -2.00
CA ILE A 17 51.43 -52.32 -2.13
C ILE A 17 51.01 -51.06 -1.32
N LEU A 18 49.87 -51.06 -0.61
CA LEU A 18 49.43 -49.86 0.15
C LEU A 18 49.25 -50.08 1.66
N GLN A 19 49.92 -51.07 2.25
CA GLN A 19 49.95 -51.28 3.70
C GLN A 19 51.05 -50.49 4.44
N ALA A 20 51.69 -49.51 3.80
CA ALA A 20 52.74 -48.70 4.42
C ALA A 20 52.58 -47.22 4.08
N GLN A 21 51.61 -46.53 4.70
CA GLN A 21 51.69 -45.10 5.01
C GLN A 21 50.54 -44.71 5.95
N ARG A 22 50.84 -44.59 7.24
CA ARG A 22 50.01 -43.83 8.20
C ARG A 22 50.19 -42.33 7.93
N PRO A 23 49.12 -41.54 7.89
CA PRO A 23 49.10 -40.24 8.55
C PRO A 23 48.58 -40.43 9.98
N GLY A 24 49.28 -39.84 10.94
CA GLY A 24 49.00 -39.99 12.37
C GLY A 24 47.63 -39.49 12.80
N ARG A 25 47.14 -40.09 13.88
CA ARG A 25 46.13 -39.59 14.84
C ARG A 25 45.28 -38.44 14.31
N SER A 26 44.12 -38.77 13.75
CA SER A 26 42.97 -37.87 13.79
C SER A 26 42.83 -37.33 15.21
N ARG A 27 43.03 -36.02 15.40
CA ARG A 27 42.49 -35.34 16.57
C ARG A 27 40.99 -35.64 16.54
N GLU A 28 40.52 -36.51 17.42
CA GLU A 28 39.11 -36.60 17.77
C GLU A 28 38.65 -35.17 18.09
N GLN A 29 37.91 -34.57 17.16
CA GLN A 29 37.14 -33.38 17.49
C GLN A 29 36.19 -33.82 18.58
N ARG A 30 36.43 -33.31 19.80
CA ARG A 30 35.56 -33.53 20.96
C ARG A 30 34.11 -33.37 20.50
N PRO A 31 33.19 -34.29 20.83
CA PRO A 31 31.82 -34.21 20.36
C PRO A 31 31.26 -32.86 20.80
N VAL A 32 30.94 -32.01 19.82
CA VAL A 32 30.29 -30.72 20.07
C VAL A 32 28.98 -31.04 20.79
N LYS A 33 28.88 -30.68 22.08
CA LYS A 33 27.67 -30.92 22.89
C LYS A 33 26.50 -30.22 22.20
N LYS A 34 25.65 -31.01 21.52
CA LYS A 34 24.42 -30.53 20.90
C LYS A 34 23.42 -30.18 22.00
N MET A 35 23.10 -28.90 22.13
CA MET A 35 21.99 -28.44 22.95
C MET A 35 20.72 -28.46 22.10
N ILE A 36 19.70 -29.20 22.54
CA ILE A 36 18.40 -29.28 21.86
C ILE A 36 17.43 -28.39 22.64
N LEU A 37 17.01 -27.29 22.01
CA LEU A 37 15.94 -26.43 22.51
C LEU A 37 14.63 -26.81 21.81
N SER A 38 13.65 -27.29 22.57
CA SER A 38 12.32 -27.59 22.07
C SER A 38 11.38 -26.42 22.32
N LEU A 39 10.99 -25.72 21.26
CA LEU A 39 10.04 -24.62 21.29
C LEU A 39 8.73 -25.08 20.65
N LYS A 40 7.61 -24.96 21.37
CA LYS A 40 6.29 -25.19 20.80
C LYS A 40 5.77 -23.87 20.21
N ILE A 41 5.72 -23.82 18.88
CA ILE A 41 5.28 -22.65 18.12
C ILE A 41 3.93 -22.98 17.48
N ASN A 42 2.91 -22.20 17.81
CA ASN A 42 1.54 -22.37 17.28
C ASN A 42 1.21 -21.38 16.15
N ASP A 43 2.21 -20.66 15.63
CA ASP A 43 2.01 -19.70 14.53
C ASP A 43 2.26 -20.38 13.18
N PRO A 44 1.25 -20.51 12.29
CA PRO A 44 1.40 -21.21 11.02
C PRO A 44 2.33 -20.49 10.03
N LEU A 45 2.60 -19.20 10.24
CA LEU A 45 3.53 -18.45 9.39
C LEU A 45 5.00 -18.75 9.73
N VAL A 46 5.27 -19.38 10.89
CA VAL A 46 6.63 -19.68 11.32
C VAL A 46 7.09 -21.03 10.80
N THR A 47 7.81 -21.00 9.69
CA THR A 47 8.48 -22.18 9.12
C THR A 47 9.88 -22.37 9.70
N LYS A 48 10.41 -23.60 9.63
CA LYS A 48 11.79 -23.88 10.06
C LYS A 48 12.81 -23.01 9.32
N ALA A 49 12.61 -22.81 8.01
CA ALA A 49 13.47 -21.98 7.18
C ALA A 49 13.41 -20.51 7.59
N ALA A 50 12.20 -19.97 7.80
CA ALA A 50 12.02 -18.59 8.26
C ALA A 50 12.63 -18.35 9.65
N PHE A 51 12.47 -19.31 10.56
CA PHE A 51 13.06 -19.26 11.90
C PHE A 51 14.60 -19.28 11.86
N ALA A 52 15.18 -20.14 11.01
CA ALA A 52 16.63 -20.17 10.79
C ALA A 52 17.14 -18.86 10.17
N THR A 53 16.42 -18.29 9.21
CA THR A 53 16.76 -16.99 8.60
C THR A 53 16.67 -15.84 9.61
N ALA A 54 15.66 -15.83 10.49
CA ALA A 54 15.55 -14.86 11.57
C ALA A 54 16.74 -14.93 12.53
N LEU A 55 17.18 -16.15 12.90
CA LEU A 55 18.39 -16.34 13.71
C LEU A 55 19.66 -15.92 12.96
N LYS A 56 19.79 -16.27 11.68
CA LYS A 56 20.93 -15.88 10.84
C LYS A 56 21.12 -14.35 10.81
N ASN A 57 20.02 -13.59 10.79
CA ASN A 57 20.05 -12.13 10.83
C ASN A 57 20.64 -11.52 12.11
N LEU A 58 20.70 -12.27 13.23
CA LEU A 58 21.42 -11.83 14.44
C LEU A 58 22.95 -11.87 14.23
N TYR A 59 23.42 -12.85 13.47
CA TYR A 59 24.84 -13.19 13.38
C TYR A 59 25.52 -12.66 12.11
N MET A 60 24.74 -12.35 11.06
CA MET A 60 25.25 -11.90 9.77
C MET A 60 24.86 -10.45 9.51
N ARG A 61 25.78 -9.65 8.97
CA ARG A 61 25.54 -8.23 8.64
C ARG A 61 24.65 -8.05 7.40
N GLU A 62 24.72 -8.98 6.46
CA GLU A 62 23.92 -8.98 5.23
C GLU A 62 23.25 -10.34 5.06
N VAL A 63 21.95 -10.41 5.31
CA VAL A 63 21.12 -11.56 4.94
C VAL A 63 20.17 -11.09 3.86
N LYS A 64 20.32 -11.61 2.64
CA LYS A 64 19.32 -11.43 1.58
C LYS A 64 18.05 -12.17 2.02
N MET A 65 16.94 -11.44 2.10
CA MET A 65 15.62 -12.00 2.39
C MET A 65 14.77 -11.96 1.13
N CYS A 66 14.14 -13.08 0.79
CA CYS A 66 13.18 -13.15 -0.30
C CYS A 66 11.81 -12.60 0.16
N LEU A 67 11.06 -11.98 -0.76
CA LEU A 67 9.69 -11.54 -0.50
C LEU A 67 8.75 -12.69 -0.12
N ASP A 68 9.01 -13.89 -0.62
CA ASP A 68 8.19 -15.08 -0.30
C ASP A 68 8.36 -15.53 1.16
N ASP A 69 9.57 -15.36 1.71
CA ASP A 69 9.92 -15.80 3.06
C ASP A 69 9.73 -14.70 4.12
N VAL A 70 9.67 -13.43 3.71
CA VAL A 70 9.75 -12.27 4.62
C VAL A 70 8.64 -12.28 5.68
N LEU A 71 7.45 -12.79 5.35
CA LEU A 71 6.33 -12.93 6.29
C LEU A 71 6.63 -13.93 7.40
N GLY A 72 7.22 -15.06 7.06
CA GLY A 72 7.62 -16.04 8.05
C GLY A 72 8.77 -15.55 8.90
N VAL A 73 9.72 -14.81 8.31
CA VAL A 73 10.87 -14.24 9.04
C VAL A 73 10.38 -13.19 10.04
N LEU A 74 9.43 -12.34 9.67
CA LEU A 74 8.80 -11.40 10.60
C LEU A 74 8.08 -12.13 11.74
N ALA A 75 7.31 -13.17 11.43
CA ALA A 75 6.63 -13.98 12.43
C ALA A 75 7.61 -14.62 13.43
N ALA A 76 8.71 -15.19 12.92
CA ALA A 76 9.76 -15.79 13.74
C ALA A 76 10.48 -14.74 14.62
N ALA A 77 10.80 -13.57 14.05
CA ALA A 77 11.40 -12.45 14.77
C ALA A 77 10.51 -11.96 15.92
N HIS A 78 9.19 -11.92 15.70
CA HIS A 78 8.22 -11.57 16.72
C HIS A 78 8.17 -12.63 17.85
N ILE A 79 8.18 -13.93 17.53
CA ILE A 79 8.24 -15.01 18.54
C ILE A 79 9.51 -14.95 19.37
N LEU A 80 10.64 -14.65 18.73
CA LEU A 80 11.94 -14.47 19.39
C LEU A 80 12.01 -13.18 20.22
N GLN A 81 10.96 -12.34 20.18
CA GLN A 81 10.84 -11.07 20.88
C GLN A 81 12.02 -10.12 20.62
N PHE A 82 12.56 -10.09 19.40
CA PHE A 82 13.71 -9.23 19.12
C PHE A 82 13.47 -7.76 19.53
N GLY A 83 12.26 -7.22 19.38
CA GLY A 83 11.92 -5.86 19.83
C GLY A 83 12.15 -5.59 21.32
N SER A 84 11.83 -6.54 22.22
CA SER A 84 12.00 -6.36 23.67
C SER A 84 13.43 -6.64 24.15
N LEU A 85 14.19 -7.44 23.40
CA LEU A 85 15.59 -7.75 23.69
C LEU A 85 16.51 -6.54 23.51
N PHE A 86 16.17 -5.64 22.58
CA PHE A 86 16.98 -4.44 22.30
C PHE A 86 16.56 -3.18 23.08
N GLN A 87 15.39 -3.16 23.73
CA GLN A 87 14.96 -2.03 24.58
C GLN A 87 15.56 -2.06 26.00
N ARG A 88 16.11 -3.20 26.46
CA ARG A 88 16.65 -3.35 27.84
C ARG A 88 18.13 -3.01 27.99
N GLY A 89 18.75 -2.39 26.99
CA GLY A 89 20.15 -1.96 27.04
C GLY A 89 20.30 -0.45 27.20
N GLU A 90 19.92 0.11 28.34
CA GLU A 90 20.41 1.44 28.72
C GLU A 90 21.82 1.32 29.34
N PRO A 91 22.78 2.16 28.94
CA PRO A 91 24.16 2.07 29.40
C PRO A 91 24.36 2.95 30.62
N GLU A 92 24.02 2.47 31.81
CA GLU A 92 24.53 3.10 33.04
C GLU A 92 25.45 2.13 33.80
N ALA A 93 26.66 2.63 34.05
CA ALA A 93 27.63 2.16 35.03
C ALA A 93 28.33 0.80 34.79
N TRP A 94 29.14 0.69 33.73
CA TRP A 94 30.28 -0.25 33.73
C TRP A 94 31.53 0.44 33.17
N GLU A 95 32.20 1.17 34.04
CA GLU A 95 33.49 1.79 33.77
C GLU A 95 34.59 0.72 33.95
N GLY A 96 35.05 0.15 32.83
CA GLY A 96 36.07 -0.90 32.83
C GLY A 96 36.84 -0.91 31.52
N ARG A 97 38.00 -0.24 31.52
CA ARG A 97 38.99 -0.22 30.43
C ARG A 97 39.35 -1.65 30.00
N VAL A 98 39.06 -2.02 28.75
CA VAL A 98 39.80 -3.09 28.06
C VAL A 98 40.19 -2.60 26.67
N THR A 99 41.51 -2.47 26.51
CA THR A 99 42.23 -2.02 25.32
C THR A 99 42.13 -2.99 24.15
N ARG A 100 42.13 -2.42 22.94
CA ARG A 100 42.14 -3.11 21.63
C ARG A 100 43.35 -4.04 21.45
N ALA A 101 43.11 -5.01 20.58
CA ALA A 101 44.09 -5.78 19.78
C ALA A 101 44.80 -6.94 20.49
N SER A 102 44.32 -8.16 20.21
CA SER A 102 45.11 -9.41 20.00
C SER A 102 44.35 -10.71 20.36
N ALA A 103 43.08 -10.66 20.78
CA ALA A 103 42.34 -11.85 21.19
C ALA A 103 41.38 -12.45 20.12
N CYS A 104 41.53 -12.09 18.84
CA CYS A 104 40.55 -12.48 17.81
C CYS A 104 40.64 -13.95 17.35
N SER A 105 41.65 -14.72 17.78
CA SER A 105 41.78 -16.14 17.37
C SER A 105 41.69 -17.15 18.53
N ARG A 106 41.59 -16.72 19.79
CA ARG A 106 41.55 -17.63 20.95
C ARG A 106 40.27 -17.55 21.78
N LEU A 107 39.34 -16.66 21.44
CA LEU A 107 38.00 -16.58 22.04
C LEU A 107 36.97 -17.54 21.41
N TRP A 108 37.28 -18.15 20.27
CA TRP A 108 36.43 -19.20 19.66
C TRP A 108 36.47 -20.51 20.45
N ASP A 109 37.54 -20.77 21.22
CA ASP A 109 37.67 -21.99 22.03
C ASP A 109 37.04 -21.86 23.44
N ALA A 110 36.64 -20.65 23.86
CA ALA A 110 36.10 -20.39 25.21
C ALA A 110 34.57 -20.25 25.27
N ALA A 111 33.87 -20.06 24.14
CA ALA A 111 32.41 -19.97 24.10
C ALA A 111 31.69 -21.35 24.26
N VAL A 112 32.45 -22.42 24.59
CA VAL A 112 31.95 -23.79 24.80
C VAL A 112 31.97 -24.22 26.28
N ILE A 113 32.43 -23.37 27.19
CA ILE A 113 32.58 -23.77 28.60
C ILE A 113 31.60 -22.98 29.44
N MET A 114 30.44 -23.58 29.76
CA MET A 114 29.88 -23.78 31.11
C MET A 114 28.35 -23.98 31.09
N TRP A 115 27.85 -25.17 31.48
CA TRP A 115 26.99 -25.33 32.67
C TRP A 115 26.43 -26.75 32.87
N SER A 116 26.40 -27.10 34.15
CA SER A 116 25.98 -28.37 34.77
C SER A 116 24.48 -28.33 35.10
N PRO A 117 23.82 -29.47 35.41
CA PRO A 117 22.37 -29.55 35.47
C PRO A 117 21.85 -29.17 36.85
N VAL A 118 20.70 -28.49 36.89
CA VAL A 118 19.56 -28.67 37.80
C VAL A 118 18.72 -27.39 37.73
N CYS A 119 17.45 -27.56 37.36
CA CYS A 119 16.25 -26.77 37.70
C CYS A 119 15.28 -26.66 36.51
N LEU A 120 14.10 -27.27 36.65
CA LEU A 120 12.87 -26.81 35.99
C LEU A 120 12.67 -25.31 36.26
N PHE A 121 12.20 -24.50 35.31
CA PHE A 121 11.19 -23.42 35.49
C PHE A 121 10.93 -22.68 34.14
N PRO A 122 9.74 -22.08 33.95
CA PRO A 122 9.20 -21.63 32.67
C PRO A 122 9.59 -20.18 32.30
N GLN A 123 9.53 -19.89 30.99
CA GLN A 123 9.42 -18.56 30.36
C GLN A 123 10.45 -17.44 30.65
N ARG A 124 11.48 -17.60 31.49
CA ARG A 124 12.41 -16.48 31.81
C ARG A 124 13.83 -16.52 31.23
N VAL A 125 14.16 -17.44 30.32
CA VAL A 125 15.57 -17.64 29.85
C VAL A 125 15.90 -17.06 28.47
N LEU A 126 14.98 -16.39 27.78
CA LEU A 126 15.34 -15.60 26.58
C LEU A 126 16.10 -14.31 26.95
N GLY A 127 15.90 -13.79 28.15
CA GLY A 127 16.54 -12.55 28.63
C GLY A 127 18.06 -12.64 28.79
N PRO A 128 18.63 -13.64 29.50
CA PRO A 128 20.07 -13.70 29.77
C PRO A 128 20.92 -14.06 28.55
N LEU A 129 20.41 -14.93 27.66
CA LEU A 129 21.07 -15.24 26.39
C LEU A 129 21.12 -14.01 25.48
N ALA A 130 20.02 -13.25 25.39
CA ALA A 130 20.01 -12.02 24.64
C ALA A 130 20.93 -10.94 25.22
N LEU A 131 21.02 -10.81 26.55
CA LEU A 131 21.89 -9.84 27.21
C LEU A 131 23.38 -10.09 26.89
N PHE A 132 23.80 -11.36 26.80
CA PHE A 132 25.16 -11.74 26.40
C PHE A 132 25.47 -11.43 24.92
N PHE A 133 24.45 -11.46 24.05
CA PHE A 133 24.60 -11.16 22.62
C PHE A 133 24.45 -9.66 22.27
N VAL A 134 23.77 -8.87 23.11
CA VAL A 134 23.52 -7.43 22.91
C VAL A 134 24.80 -6.59 23.11
N THR A 135 25.75 -7.01 23.94
CA THR A 135 26.90 -6.19 24.34
C THR A 135 28.09 -6.21 23.36
N GLN A 136 28.11 -7.09 22.36
CA GLN A 136 29.29 -7.27 21.49
C GLN A 136 29.14 -6.81 20.03
N VAL A 137 27.93 -6.50 19.55
CA VAL A 137 27.78 -6.03 18.16
C VAL A 137 26.64 -5.02 17.98
N PRO A 138 26.88 -3.83 17.41
CA PRO A 138 25.79 -2.97 16.96
C PRO A 138 25.17 -3.61 15.72
N ARG A 139 24.04 -4.31 15.86
CA ARG A 139 23.35 -4.97 14.73
C ARG A 139 21.86 -4.67 14.71
N ARG A 140 21.37 -4.31 13.52
CA ARG A 140 19.99 -3.93 13.21
C ARG A 140 19.03 -5.07 13.56
N VAL A 141 17.92 -4.72 14.19
CA VAL A 141 16.85 -5.67 14.57
C VAL A 141 16.28 -6.33 13.32
N PRO A 142 16.23 -7.68 13.21
CA PRO A 142 15.74 -8.37 12.01
C PRO A 142 14.33 -7.93 11.56
N GLY A 143 13.46 -7.55 12.50
CA GLY A 143 12.13 -7.00 12.22
C GLY A 143 12.16 -5.73 11.35
N THR A 144 13.11 -4.82 11.59
CA THR A 144 13.23 -3.57 10.81
C THR A 144 13.64 -3.81 9.35
N GLN A 145 14.44 -4.87 9.09
CA GLN A 145 14.77 -5.27 7.73
C GLN A 145 13.57 -5.93 7.03
N CYS A 146 12.78 -6.74 7.76
CA CYS A 146 11.59 -7.38 7.21
C CYS A 146 10.57 -6.33 6.77
N VAL A 147 10.32 -5.33 7.61
CA VAL A 147 9.41 -4.22 7.31
C VAL A 147 9.88 -3.46 6.06
N THR A 148 11.17 -3.14 5.95
CA THR A 148 11.71 -2.45 4.76
C THR A 148 11.49 -3.25 3.48
N VAL A 149 11.79 -4.56 3.50
CA VAL A 149 11.59 -5.45 2.34
C VAL A 149 10.11 -5.54 1.98
N MET A 150 9.23 -5.73 2.97
CA MET A 150 7.78 -5.75 2.76
C MET A 150 7.25 -4.44 2.17
N MET A 151 7.71 -3.30 2.67
CA MET A 151 7.32 -1.98 2.15
C MET A 151 7.71 -1.79 0.69
N SER A 152 8.89 -2.28 0.28
CA SER A 152 9.32 -2.24 -1.12
C SER A 152 8.58 -3.22 -2.03
N GLY A 153 8.00 -4.29 -1.46
CA GLY A 153 7.27 -5.33 -2.17
C GLY A 153 5.75 -5.17 -2.15
N LEU A 154 5.23 -3.97 -1.88
CA LEU A 154 3.79 -3.70 -1.87
C LEU A 154 3.22 -3.74 -3.29
N THR A 155 2.31 -4.69 -3.51
CA THR A 155 1.57 -4.87 -4.76
C THR A 155 0.11 -5.23 -4.44
N PRO A 156 -0.81 -5.21 -5.43
CA PRO A 156 -2.18 -5.65 -5.23
C PRO A 156 -2.31 -7.08 -4.66
N SER A 157 -1.35 -7.97 -4.95
CA SER A 157 -1.38 -9.36 -4.48
C SER A 157 -0.81 -9.53 -3.06
N THR A 158 0.16 -8.70 -2.65
CA THR A 158 0.85 -8.82 -1.34
C THR A 158 0.21 -7.97 -0.24
N ILE A 159 -0.45 -6.87 -0.60
CA ILE A 159 -0.98 -5.86 0.34
C ILE A 159 -1.84 -6.44 1.47
N LYS A 160 -2.74 -7.40 1.16
CA LYS A 160 -3.58 -8.06 2.17
C LYS A 160 -2.73 -8.73 3.24
N ASN A 161 -1.79 -9.57 2.82
CA ASN A 161 -1.00 -10.39 3.74
C ASN A 161 -0.07 -9.51 4.58
N PHE A 162 0.52 -8.47 3.98
CA PHE A 162 1.39 -7.54 4.68
C PHE A 162 0.61 -6.69 5.69
N TYR A 163 -0.58 -6.22 5.33
CA TYR A 163 -1.45 -5.49 6.27
C TYR A 163 -1.88 -6.37 7.45
N LEU A 164 -2.34 -7.59 7.19
CA LEU A 164 -2.75 -8.53 8.25
C LEU A 164 -1.57 -8.90 9.16
N ALA A 165 -0.37 -9.07 8.61
CA ALA A 165 0.83 -9.30 9.39
C ALA A 165 1.18 -8.08 10.26
N GLY A 166 1.11 -6.87 9.69
CA GLY A 166 1.31 -5.63 10.45
C GLY A 166 0.35 -5.51 11.64
N CYS A 167 -0.94 -5.80 11.43
CA CYS A 167 -1.92 -5.82 12.50
C CYS A 167 -1.64 -6.91 13.55
N LYS A 168 -1.34 -8.15 13.11
CA LYS A 168 -1.11 -9.29 13.98
C LYS A 168 0.13 -9.12 14.87
N TYR A 169 1.22 -8.60 14.29
CA TYR A 169 2.50 -8.41 14.98
C TYR A 169 2.69 -6.98 15.52
N LYS A 170 1.67 -6.13 15.42
CA LYS A 170 1.66 -4.74 15.90
C LYS A 170 2.78 -3.87 15.30
N GLU A 171 3.12 -4.10 14.04
CA GLU A 171 4.12 -3.33 13.29
C GLU A 171 3.46 -2.12 12.62
N GLU A 172 3.39 -1.00 13.35
CA GLU A 172 2.68 0.22 12.91
C GLU A 172 3.26 0.84 11.64
N ALA A 173 4.59 0.78 11.46
CA ALA A 173 5.25 1.27 10.26
C ALA A 173 4.75 0.53 9.00
N LEU A 174 4.54 -0.80 9.11
CA LEU A 174 4.04 -1.62 8.01
C LEU A 174 2.57 -1.36 7.74
N THR A 175 1.72 -1.27 8.77
CA THR A 175 0.29 -0.98 8.58
C THR A 175 0.09 0.40 7.96
N THR A 176 0.82 1.41 8.42
CA THR A 176 0.78 2.77 7.88
C THR A 176 1.26 2.81 6.43
N ALA A 177 2.30 2.04 6.10
CA ALA A 177 2.78 1.94 4.72
C ALA A 177 1.75 1.30 3.79
N CYS A 178 1.07 0.24 4.24
CA CYS A 178 -0.02 -0.40 3.51
C CYS A 178 -1.18 0.57 3.26
N GLU A 179 -1.60 1.30 4.30
CA GLU A 179 -2.66 2.31 4.21
C GLU A 179 -2.30 3.40 3.19
N LYS A 180 -1.11 4.01 3.30
CA LYS A 180 -0.62 5.04 2.36
C LYS A 180 -0.49 4.52 0.92
N TRP A 181 0.00 3.31 0.73
CA TRP A 181 0.10 2.72 -0.59
C TRP A 181 -1.28 2.53 -1.21
N MET A 182 -2.25 2.08 -0.41
CA MET A 182 -3.62 1.87 -0.84
C MET A 182 -4.35 3.20 -1.13
N GLU A 183 -4.05 4.27 -0.40
CA GLU A 183 -4.57 5.63 -0.68
C GLU A 183 -4.25 6.09 -2.11
N MET A 184 -3.10 5.72 -2.67
CA MET A 184 -2.72 6.11 -4.05
C MET A 184 -3.17 5.10 -5.10
N ASN A 185 -3.27 3.82 -4.73
CA ASN A 185 -3.42 2.73 -5.69
C ASN A 185 -4.79 2.06 -5.70
N LEU A 186 -5.70 2.37 -4.77
CA LEU A 186 -7.04 1.76 -4.70
C LEU A 186 -7.79 1.89 -6.02
N VAL A 187 -7.94 3.10 -6.55
CA VAL A 187 -8.67 3.34 -7.81
C VAL A 187 -7.84 3.03 -9.05
N PRO A 188 -6.61 3.56 -9.22
CA PRO A 188 -5.89 3.43 -10.49
C PRO A 188 -5.27 2.04 -10.73
N LEU A 189 -5.01 1.26 -9.69
CA LEU A 189 -4.29 -0.01 -9.83
C LEU A 189 -5.04 -1.21 -9.25
N VAL A 190 -5.49 -1.16 -8.00
CA VAL A 190 -6.18 -2.30 -7.37
C VAL A 190 -7.59 -2.45 -7.95
N GLY A 191 -8.25 -1.33 -8.23
CA GLY A 191 -9.58 -1.25 -8.81
C GLY A 191 -9.70 -1.75 -10.24
N THR A 192 -8.61 -2.21 -10.85
CA THR A 192 -8.56 -2.79 -12.20
C THR A 192 -8.14 -4.27 -12.18
N GLN A 193 -8.04 -4.89 -11.00
CA GLN A 193 -7.51 -6.24 -10.84
C GLN A 193 -8.38 -7.11 -9.93
N ILE A 194 -8.36 -8.42 -10.18
CA ILE A 194 -9.11 -9.42 -9.40
C ILE A 194 -8.69 -9.47 -7.92
N HIS A 195 -7.49 -8.96 -7.63
CA HIS A 195 -6.94 -8.83 -6.28
C HIS A 195 -7.77 -7.90 -5.38
N LEU A 196 -8.60 -7.02 -5.92
CA LEU A 196 -9.53 -6.18 -5.16
C LEU A 196 -10.38 -6.99 -4.17
N ARG A 197 -10.82 -8.20 -4.57
CA ARG A 197 -11.57 -9.14 -3.71
C ARG A 197 -10.85 -9.49 -2.41
N LYS A 198 -9.51 -9.46 -2.40
CA LYS A 198 -8.71 -9.87 -1.25
C LYS A 198 -8.59 -8.76 -0.20
N ILE A 199 -9.00 -7.52 -0.51
CA ILE A 199 -8.84 -6.37 0.38
C ILE A 199 -9.78 -6.47 1.59
N PRO A 200 -9.25 -6.44 2.83
CA PRO A 200 -10.07 -6.43 4.04
C PRO A 200 -10.94 -5.16 4.13
N LYS A 201 -12.17 -5.32 4.64
CA LYS A 201 -13.12 -4.22 4.82
C LYS A 201 -12.56 -3.11 5.71
N GLU A 202 -11.82 -3.46 6.75
CA GLU A 202 -11.25 -2.53 7.72
C GLU A 202 -10.19 -1.63 7.07
N LEU A 203 -9.29 -2.21 6.26
CA LEU A 203 -8.32 -1.45 5.47
C LEU A 203 -9.02 -0.53 4.48
N LEU A 204 -10.02 -1.05 3.76
CA LEU A 204 -10.79 -0.28 2.80
C LEU A 204 -11.48 0.92 3.47
N HIS A 205 -12.12 0.72 4.62
CA HIS A 205 -12.77 1.77 5.38
C HIS A 205 -11.80 2.88 5.83
N LYS A 206 -10.62 2.51 6.33
CA LYS A 206 -9.59 3.50 6.72
C LYS A 206 -9.13 4.33 5.52
N VAL A 207 -8.89 3.68 4.39
CA VAL A 207 -8.45 4.34 3.15
C VAL A 207 -9.52 5.29 2.61
N LEU A 208 -10.79 4.88 2.62
CA LEU A 208 -11.91 5.71 2.18
C LEU A 208 -12.09 6.97 3.02
N LYS A 209 -11.80 6.91 4.32
CA LYS A 209 -11.83 8.06 5.23
C LYS A 209 -10.65 9.01 5.04
N SER A 210 -9.58 8.56 4.39
CA SER A 210 -8.38 9.38 4.24
C SER A 210 -8.63 10.54 3.27
N PRO A 211 -8.33 11.79 3.65
CA PRO A 211 -8.39 12.93 2.74
C PRO A 211 -7.31 12.85 1.66
N ARG A 212 -6.31 11.96 1.81
CA ARG A 212 -5.23 11.74 0.84
C ARG A 212 -5.59 10.74 -0.26
N LEU A 213 -6.74 10.07 -0.16
CA LEU A 213 -7.17 9.09 -1.16
C LEU A 213 -7.22 9.73 -2.55
N PHE A 214 -6.40 9.21 -3.45
CA PHE A 214 -6.40 9.57 -4.85
C PHE A 214 -7.54 8.87 -5.59
N THR A 215 -8.30 9.64 -6.36
CA THR A 215 -9.28 9.12 -7.31
C THR A 215 -9.36 10.03 -8.52
N PHE A 216 -9.66 9.48 -9.70
CA PHE A 216 -9.87 10.27 -10.92
C PHE A 216 -11.14 11.13 -10.84
N SER A 217 -12.18 10.63 -10.18
CA SER A 217 -13.39 11.35 -9.76
C SER A 217 -14.11 10.53 -8.68
N GLU A 218 -15.07 11.12 -7.99
CA GLU A 218 -15.86 10.37 -7.00
C GLU A 218 -16.61 9.18 -7.64
N PHE A 219 -17.04 9.32 -8.89
CA PHE A 219 -17.70 8.26 -9.62
C PHE A 219 -16.79 7.06 -9.90
N HIS A 220 -15.50 7.28 -10.20
CA HIS A 220 -14.55 6.18 -10.36
C HIS A 220 -14.36 5.41 -9.04
N LEU A 221 -14.29 6.14 -7.91
CA LEU A 221 -14.21 5.52 -6.60
C LEU A 221 -15.45 4.68 -6.29
N LEU A 222 -16.64 5.19 -6.62
CA LEU A 222 -17.88 4.43 -6.51
C LEU A 222 -17.83 3.14 -7.34
N LYS A 223 -17.42 3.19 -8.61
CA LYS A 223 -17.30 2.00 -9.46
C LYS A 223 -16.36 0.97 -8.83
N THR A 224 -15.23 1.41 -8.29
CA THR A 224 -14.30 0.53 -7.55
C THR A 224 -14.96 -0.12 -6.33
N LEU A 225 -15.77 0.59 -5.56
CA LEU A 225 -16.47 0.01 -4.41
C LEU A 225 -17.58 -0.97 -4.80
N LEU A 226 -18.39 -0.63 -5.80
CA LEU A 226 -19.43 -1.51 -6.32
C LEU A 226 -18.83 -2.83 -6.80
N LEU A 227 -17.71 -2.73 -7.53
CA LEU A 227 -16.96 -3.88 -7.99
C LEU A 227 -16.39 -4.70 -6.82
N TRP A 228 -15.84 -4.06 -5.78
CA TRP A 228 -15.38 -4.76 -4.58
C TRP A 228 -16.53 -5.57 -3.95
N VAL A 229 -17.71 -4.96 -3.78
CA VAL A 229 -18.90 -5.64 -3.23
C VAL A 229 -19.31 -6.80 -4.12
N TYR A 230 -19.39 -6.60 -5.44
CA TYR A 230 -19.73 -7.66 -6.39
C TYR A 230 -18.78 -8.86 -6.27
N LEU A 231 -17.47 -8.60 -6.16
CA LEU A 231 -16.46 -9.64 -6.00
C LEU A 231 -16.53 -10.36 -4.64
N GLN A 232 -16.99 -9.69 -3.57
CA GLN A 232 -17.25 -10.36 -2.29
C GLN A 232 -18.42 -11.35 -2.40
N LEU A 233 -19.49 -10.95 -3.08
CA LEU A 233 -20.71 -11.76 -3.24
C LEU A 233 -20.50 -12.92 -4.22
N ASN A 234 -19.67 -12.72 -5.25
CA ASN A 234 -19.42 -13.69 -6.31
C ASN A 234 -18.03 -14.32 -6.14
N SER A 235 -17.86 -15.07 -5.05
CA SER A 235 -16.57 -15.65 -4.64
C SER A 235 -15.96 -16.62 -5.67
N LYS A 236 -16.77 -17.21 -6.56
CA LYS A 236 -16.35 -18.13 -7.63
C LYS A 236 -15.83 -17.43 -8.89
N THR A 237 -15.97 -16.11 -8.99
CA THR A 237 -15.53 -15.38 -10.18
C THR A 237 -14.00 -15.42 -10.30
N GLU A 238 -13.50 -15.98 -11.40
CA GLU A 238 -12.07 -16.10 -11.67
C GLU A 238 -11.51 -14.91 -12.45
N THR A 239 -12.34 -14.31 -13.32
CA THR A 239 -11.98 -13.20 -14.19
C THR A 239 -12.43 -11.86 -13.61
N PHE A 240 -11.74 -10.78 -14.00
CA PHE A 240 -12.15 -9.45 -13.61
C PHE A 240 -13.41 -9.04 -14.39
N PRO A 241 -14.54 -8.69 -13.74
CA PRO A 241 -15.79 -8.44 -14.45
C PRO A 241 -15.77 -7.07 -15.14
N MET A 242 -16.47 -6.97 -16.26
CA MET A 242 -16.78 -5.69 -16.89
C MET A 242 -17.74 -4.90 -15.99
N TYR A 243 -17.69 -3.57 -16.08
CA TYR A 243 -18.51 -2.70 -15.25
C TYR A 243 -20.00 -2.92 -15.52
N GLU A 244 -20.38 -3.16 -16.77
CA GLU A 244 -21.75 -3.44 -17.22
C GLU A 244 -22.30 -4.69 -16.54
N THR A 245 -21.48 -5.72 -16.31
CA THR A 245 -21.88 -6.93 -15.57
C THR A 245 -22.24 -6.59 -14.12
N VAL A 246 -21.45 -5.73 -13.48
CA VAL A 246 -21.71 -5.26 -12.11
C VAL A 246 -22.99 -4.44 -12.05
N LEU A 247 -23.18 -3.55 -13.03
CA LEU A 247 -24.38 -2.72 -13.15
C LEU A 247 -25.64 -3.57 -13.30
N MET A 248 -25.62 -4.55 -14.22
CA MET A 248 -26.72 -5.49 -14.45
C MET A 248 -27.03 -6.36 -13.23
N PHE A 249 -25.99 -6.80 -12.51
CA PHE A 249 -26.16 -7.59 -11.29
C PHE A 249 -26.97 -6.82 -10.25
N PHE A 250 -26.57 -5.59 -9.92
CA PHE A 250 -27.28 -4.81 -8.91
C PHE A 250 -28.64 -4.29 -9.40
N SER A 251 -28.75 -3.93 -10.69
CA SER A 251 -30.03 -3.43 -11.23
C SER A 251 -31.11 -4.51 -11.31
N SER A 252 -30.73 -5.79 -11.34
CA SER A 252 -31.63 -6.96 -11.37
C SER A 252 -32.41 -7.18 -10.07
N PHE A 253 -31.96 -6.59 -8.95
CA PHE A 253 -32.67 -6.70 -7.68
C PHE A 253 -34.03 -5.97 -7.73
N PRO A 254 -35.06 -6.47 -7.03
CA PRO A 254 -36.36 -5.80 -6.91
C PRO A 254 -36.24 -4.31 -6.55
N LYS A 255 -36.95 -3.45 -7.30
CA LYS A 255 -36.90 -1.98 -7.16
C LYS A 255 -37.59 -1.44 -5.90
N ASN A 256 -38.36 -2.27 -5.20
CA ASN A 256 -38.99 -1.90 -3.93
C ASN A 256 -38.00 -1.84 -2.75
N CYS A 257 -36.78 -2.36 -2.90
CA CYS A 257 -35.76 -2.35 -1.86
C CYS A 257 -34.36 -2.32 -2.48
N SER A 258 -33.63 -1.24 -2.20
CA SER A 258 -32.26 -1.04 -2.66
C SER A 258 -31.31 -2.09 -2.10
N PHE A 259 -30.13 -2.28 -2.71
CA PHE A 259 -29.16 -3.24 -2.20
C PHE A 259 -28.71 -2.92 -0.75
N LEU A 260 -28.46 -1.64 -0.44
CA LEU A 260 -27.98 -1.23 0.88
C LEU A 260 -29.03 -1.36 2.00
N ASP A 261 -30.33 -1.35 1.68
CA ASP A 261 -31.39 -1.53 2.67
C ASP A 261 -31.52 -2.99 3.13
N ARG A 262 -31.00 -3.95 2.36
CA ARG A 262 -31.02 -5.38 2.69
C ARG A 262 -30.04 -5.73 3.81
N ASP A 263 -30.28 -6.84 4.51
CA ASP A 263 -29.42 -7.31 5.62
C ASP A 263 -27.94 -7.41 5.25
N VAL A 264 -27.63 -7.91 4.04
CA VAL A 264 -26.24 -8.01 3.53
C VAL A 264 -25.63 -6.62 3.29
N GLY A 265 -26.45 -5.65 2.87
CA GLY A 265 -26.07 -4.28 2.56
C GLY A 265 -25.83 -3.40 3.80
N GLN A 266 -26.54 -3.64 4.90
CA GLN A 266 -26.43 -2.84 6.14
C GLN A 266 -25.00 -2.79 6.68
N ASN A 267 -24.29 -3.92 6.63
CA ASN A 267 -22.90 -4.01 7.04
C ASN A 267 -21.96 -3.14 6.18
N LEU A 268 -22.36 -2.76 4.97
CA LEU A 268 -21.55 -2.00 4.02
C LEU A 268 -21.80 -0.49 4.09
N ILE A 269 -22.88 -0.05 4.73
CA ILE A 269 -23.24 1.36 4.87
C ILE A 269 -22.07 2.25 5.30
N PRO A 270 -21.25 1.89 6.32
CA PRO A 270 -20.13 2.74 6.73
C PRO A 270 -19.09 3.02 5.63
N LEU A 271 -18.92 2.10 4.67
CA LEU A 271 -18.02 2.33 3.53
C LEU A 271 -18.60 3.38 2.58
N PHE A 272 -19.89 3.25 2.26
CA PHE A 272 -20.55 4.13 1.28
C PHE A 272 -20.86 5.52 1.84
N LEU A 273 -20.98 5.67 3.17
CA LEU A 273 -21.03 6.98 3.83
C LEU A 273 -19.72 7.78 3.71
N CYS A 274 -18.60 7.13 3.38
CA CYS A 274 -17.34 7.82 3.11
C CYS A 274 -17.30 8.45 1.71
N LEU A 275 -18.23 8.08 0.82
CA LEU A 275 -18.31 8.64 -0.53
C LEU A 275 -18.95 10.02 -0.51
N ARG A 276 -18.43 10.92 -1.34
CA ARG A 276 -18.94 12.27 -1.55
C ARG A 276 -19.96 12.26 -2.68
N LEU A 277 -21.08 11.55 -2.54
CA LEU A 277 -22.02 11.37 -3.65
C LEU A 277 -22.49 12.70 -4.29
N HIS A 278 -22.55 13.79 -3.52
CA HIS A 278 -22.80 15.15 -4.01
C HIS A 278 -21.73 15.72 -4.96
N SER A 279 -20.59 15.04 -5.11
CA SER A 279 -19.50 15.39 -6.03
C SER A 279 -19.66 14.72 -7.40
N ILE A 280 -20.67 13.87 -7.59
CA ILE A 280 -20.99 13.27 -8.89
C ILE A 280 -21.93 14.24 -9.63
N THR A 281 -21.38 15.09 -10.49
CA THR A 281 -22.13 16.20 -11.10
C THR A 281 -22.55 15.96 -12.54
N LYS A 282 -22.08 14.88 -13.17
CA LYS A 282 -22.42 14.56 -14.57
C LYS A 282 -23.79 13.89 -14.64
N GLY A 283 -24.65 14.37 -15.55
CA GLY A 283 -26.02 13.84 -15.72
C GLY A 283 -26.06 12.33 -15.95
N LYS A 284 -25.26 11.81 -16.90
CA LYS A 284 -25.18 10.37 -17.18
C LYS A 284 -24.76 9.54 -15.96
N ASP A 285 -23.84 10.06 -15.15
CA ASP A 285 -23.37 9.38 -13.93
C ASP A 285 -24.48 9.36 -12.85
N LEU A 286 -25.28 10.43 -12.76
CA LEU A 286 -26.44 10.52 -11.86
C LEU A 286 -27.59 9.58 -12.30
N GLU A 287 -27.81 9.42 -13.60
CA GLU A 287 -28.77 8.44 -14.13
C GLU A 287 -28.34 7.00 -13.77
N GLU A 288 -27.05 6.69 -13.89
CA GLU A 288 -26.48 5.39 -13.51
C GLU A 288 -26.64 5.11 -12.00
N LEU A 289 -26.47 6.12 -11.14
CA LEU A 289 -26.70 6.02 -9.68
C LEU A 289 -28.14 5.59 -9.34
N ARG A 290 -29.12 6.07 -10.10
CA ARG A 290 -30.53 5.68 -9.92
C ARG A 290 -30.81 4.30 -10.53
N TYR A 291 -30.24 4.03 -11.71
CA TYR A 291 -30.47 2.78 -12.42
C TYR A 291 -29.97 1.54 -11.67
N ILE A 292 -28.78 1.63 -11.04
CA ILE A 292 -28.10 0.51 -10.39
C ILE A 292 -28.88 -0.12 -9.21
N ASN A 293 -29.89 0.56 -8.64
CA ASN A 293 -30.66 0.08 -7.48
C ASN A 293 -29.79 -0.30 -6.26
N PHE A 294 -28.67 0.41 -6.08
CA PHE A 294 -27.72 0.12 -5.00
C PHE A 294 -28.02 0.93 -3.73
N PHE A 295 -28.33 2.21 -3.90
CA PHE A 295 -28.51 3.17 -2.80
C PHE A 295 -29.96 3.30 -2.36
N PRO A 296 -30.22 3.59 -1.07
CA PRO A 296 -31.56 3.93 -0.61
C PRO A 296 -32.07 5.20 -1.29
N GLU A 297 -33.37 5.24 -1.59
CA GLU A 297 -33.99 6.37 -2.30
C GLU A 297 -33.78 7.70 -1.56
N SER A 298 -33.80 7.69 -0.22
CA SER A 298 -33.58 8.87 0.62
C SER A 298 -32.19 9.50 0.42
N TRP A 299 -31.18 8.70 0.03
CA TRP A 299 -29.84 9.20 -0.27
C TRP A 299 -29.82 9.87 -1.65
N LEU A 300 -30.45 9.23 -2.64
CA LEU A 300 -30.55 9.77 -4.00
C LEU A 300 -31.31 11.10 -4.01
N VAL A 301 -32.45 11.18 -3.31
CA VAL A 301 -33.22 12.42 -3.14
C VAL A 301 -32.35 13.53 -2.54
N ARG A 302 -31.52 13.22 -1.53
CA ARG A 302 -30.61 14.21 -0.92
C ARG A 302 -29.54 14.69 -1.91
N VAL A 303 -28.97 13.77 -2.70
CA VAL A 303 -27.99 14.12 -3.74
C VAL A 303 -28.64 15.04 -4.78
N THR A 304 -29.82 14.69 -5.28
CA THR A 304 -30.57 15.50 -6.24
C THR A 304 -30.95 16.87 -5.66
N ALA A 305 -31.42 16.94 -4.41
CA ALA A 305 -31.74 18.19 -3.74
C ALA A 305 -30.50 19.09 -3.58
N ASN A 306 -29.34 18.52 -3.22
CA ASN A 306 -28.08 19.27 -3.15
C ASN A 306 -27.69 19.88 -4.51
N HIS A 307 -27.83 19.12 -5.60
CA HIS A 307 -27.54 19.63 -6.94
C HIS A 307 -28.55 20.68 -7.38
N TYR A 308 -29.83 20.49 -7.07
CA TYR A 308 -30.89 21.46 -7.35
C TYR A 308 -30.60 22.80 -6.66
N HIS A 309 -30.33 22.79 -5.35
CA HIS A 309 -29.99 24.00 -4.61
C HIS A 309 -28.70 24.65 -5.10
N ALA A 310 -27.69 23.87 -5.46
CA ALA A 310 -26.46 24.44 -6.03
C ALA A 310 -26.74 25.13 -7.36
N LEU A 311 -27.56 24.54 -8.24
CA LEU A 311 -27.95 25.13 -9.52
C LEU A 311 -28.78 26.40 -9.34
N GLU A 312 -29.78 26.39 -8.45
CA GLU A 312 -30.59 27.58 -8.12
C GLU A 312 -29.73 28.74 -7.62
N ASN A 313 -28.70 28.46 -6.82
CA ASN A 313 -27.78 29.46 -6.30
C ASN A 313 -26.60 29.75 -7.26
N GLY A 314 -26.72 29.43 -8.55
CA GLY A 314 -25.73 29.73 -9.58
C GLY A 314 -24.38 29.02 -9.41
N GLY A 315 -24.43 27.82 -8.84
CA GLY A 315 -23.31 26.90 -8.60
C GLY A 315 -22.78 26.91 -7.16
N ASP A 316 -23.32 27.74 -6.27
CA ASP A 316 -22.84 27.86 -4.88
C ASP A 316 -23.07 26.57 -4.09
N MET A 317 -22.00 26.04 -3.48
CA MET A 317 -22.04 24.82 -2.68
C MET A 317 -22.21 25.14 -1.18
N ALA A 318 -23.34 25.75 -0.81
CA ALA A 318 -23.57 26.31 0.53
C ALA A 318 -23.37 25.31 1.69
N HIS A 319 -23.63 24.02 1.46
CA HIS A 319 -23.50 22.95 2.46
C HIS A 319 -22.08 22.34 2.55
N VAL A 320 -21.16 22.74 1.67
CA VAL A 320 -19.80 22.19 1.59
C VAL A 320 -18.84 23.21 2.18
N LYS A 321 -18.34 22.94 3.39
CA LYS A 321 -17.45 23.87 4.12
C LYS A 321 -16.04 23.32 4.29
N ASP A 322 -15.92 22.01 4.51
CA ASP A 322 -14.63 21.38 4.73
C ASP A 322 -14.04 20.84 3.42
N LEU A 323 -12.92 21.45 3.02
CA LEU A 323 -12.20 21.05 1.81
C LEU A 323 -11.68 19.60 1.92
N SER A 324 -11.26 19.18 3.11
CA SER A 324 -10.58 17.90 3.29
C SER A 324 -11.53 16.71 3.14
N THR A 325 -12.78 16.83 3.61
CA THR A 325 -13.75 15.73 3.60
C THR A 325 -14.89 15.88 2.61
N GLN A 326 -15.21 17.10 2.16
CA GLN A 326 -16.43 17.35 1.36
C GLN A 326 -16.17 17.95 -0.02
N ALA A 327 -14.95 18.42 -0.32
CA ALA A 327 -14.64 19.01 -1.63
C ALA A 327 -14.89 18.05 -2.78
N VAL A 328 -15.27 18.61 -3.93
CA VAL A 328 -15.21 17.86 -5.19
C VAL A 328 -13.73 17.62 -5.49
N ARG A 329 -13.39 16.39 -5.84
CA ARG A 329 -12.01 15.96 -6.10
C ARG A 329 -11.85 15.30 -7.46
N PHE A 330 -10.78 15.67 -8.16
CA PHE A 330 -10.36 15.06 -9.40
C PHE A 330 -8.88 14.74 -9.38
N GLY A 331 -8.52 13.63 -10.01
CA GLY A 331 -7.15 13.13 -10.05
C GLY A 331 -6.60 13.14 -11.46
N LEU A 332 -5.31 13.46 -11.58
CA LEU A 332 -4.50 13.32 -12.77
C LEU A 332 -3.31 12.42 -12.43
N LEU A 333 -3.21 11.27 -13.10
CA LEU A 333 -2.07 10.36 -12.97
C LEU A 333 -1.04 10.74 -14.04
N PHE A 334 0.14 11.16 -13.59
CA PHE A 334 1.20 11.64 -14.48
C PHE A 334 2.34 10.63 -14.53
N ASN A 335 2.47 9.95 -15.68
CA ASN A 335 3.50 8.94 -15.93
C ASN A 335 4.67 9.53 -16.73
N GLN A 336 5.79 8.80 -16.82
CA GLN A 336 7.03 9.26 -17.44
C GLN A 336 6.89 9.71 -18.91
N GLU A 337 5.96 9.09 -19.64
CA GLU A 337 5.70 9.35 -21.07
C GLU A 337 5.05 10.71 -21.34
N HIS A 338 4.41 11.32 -20.33
CA HIS A 338 3.67 12.56 -20.53
C HIS A 338 4.60 13.77 -20.42
N THR A 339 4.69 14.56 -21.49
CA THR A 339 5.22 15.93 -21.40
C THR A 339 4.14 16.88 -20.89
N THR A 340 2.90 16.64 -21.29
CA THR A 340 1.70 17.35 -20.82
C THR A 340 0.55 16.36 -20.73
N HIS A 341 -0.25 16.46 -19.68
CA HIS A 341 -1.49 15.70 -19.52
C HIS A 341 -2.55 16.66 -18.99
N SER A 342 -3.67 16.79 -19.69
CA SER A 342 -4.79 17.60 -19.26
C SER A 342 -6.12 16.86 -19.35
N LYS A 343 -7.09 17.35 -18.58
CA LYS A 343 -8.46 16.83 -18.56
C LYS A 343 -9.43 17.96 -18.29
N VAL A 344 -10.51 18.01 -19.07
CA VAL A 344 -11.61 18.94 -18.81
C VAL A 344 -12.59 18.32 -17.82
N ILE A 345 -13.00 19.13 -16.85
CA ILE A 345 -13.98 18.81 -15.83
C ILE A 345 -15.08 19.88 -15.82
N THR A 346 -16.31 19.45 -15.54
CA THR A 346 -17.49 20.30 -15.56
C THR A 346 -18.26 20.21 -14.26
N ILE A 347 -18.61 21.37 -13.70
CA ILE A 347 -19.38 21.47 -12.45
C ILE A 347 -20.36 22.62 -12.59
N TYR A 348 -21.66 22.34 -12.49
CA TYR A 348 -22.73 23.34 -12.55
C TYR A 348 -22.57 24.35 -13.70
N GLY A 349 -22.14 23.85 -14.86
CA GLY A 349 -21.91 24.61 -16.09
C GLY A 349 -20.65 25.48 -16.14
N PHE A 350 -19.77 25.37 -15.15
CA PHE A 350 -18.41 25.89 -15.23
C PHE A 350 -17.45 24.82 -15.75
N PHE A 351 -16.60 25.21 -16.70
CA PHE A 351 -15.63 24.34 -17.36
C PHE A 351 -14.23 24.68 -16.86
N PHE A 352 -13.51 23.67 -16.40
CA PHE A 352 -12.13 23.78 -15.97
C PHE A 352 -11.28 22.75 -16.68
N GLU A 353 -10.08 23.13 -17.12
CA GLU A 353 -9.03 22.20 -17.49
C GLU A 353 -8.08 22.04 -16.30
N ILE A 354 -7.93 20.82 -15.80
CA ILE A 354 -6.82 20.45 -14.91
C ILE A 354 -5.65 19.98 -15.77
N LYS A 355 -4.43 20.43 -15.44
CA LYS A 355 -3.26 20.23 -16.29
C LYS A 355 -2.01 19.95 -15.48
N GLY A 356 -1.30 18.89 -15.86
CA GLY A 356 0.07 18.61 -15.47
C GLY A 356 1.01 18.87 -16.64
N VAL A 357 2.16 19.48 -16.36
CA VAL A 357 3.20 19.76 -17.35
C VAL A 357 4.55 19.35 -16.76
N LYS A 358 5.33 18.59 -17.51
CA LYS A 358 6.74 18.31 -17.24
C LYS A 358 7.58 19.35 -17.96
N HIS A 359 8.36 20.12 -17.22
CA HIS A 359 9.24 21.16 -17.77
C HIS A 359 10.60 20.56 -18.13
N ASP A 360 11.17 19.76 -17.22
CA ASP A 360 12.50 19.16 -17.36
C ASP A 360 12.47 17.69 -16.89
N THR A 361 13.64 17.07 -16.69
CA THR A 361 13.76 15.69 -16.21
C THR A 361 13.10 15.45 -14.84
N THR A 362 13.16 16.44 -13.94
CA THR A 362 12.63 16.35 -12.57
C THR A 362 11.64 17.45 -12.21
N SER A 363 11.40 18.42 -13.09
CA SER A 363 10.58 19.61 -12.83
C SER A 363 9.17 19.45 -13.39
N TYR A 364 8.16 19.60 -12.54
CA TYR A 364 6.75 19.44 -12.89
C TYR A 364 5.91 20.61 -12.36
N SER A 365 4.81 20.91 -13.05
CA SER A 365 3.81 21.85 -12.55
C SER A 365 2.39 21.36 -12.76
N PHE A 366 1.54 21.60 -11.77
CA PHE A 366 0.12 21.27 -11.80
C PHE A 366 -0.72 22.51 -11.54
N HIS A 367 -1.74 22.74 -12.37
CA HIS A 367 -2.64 23.87 -12.23
C HIS A 367 -4.02 23.54 -12.79
N MET A 368 -5.00 24.35 -12.43
CA MET A 368 -6.31 24.34 -13.06
C MET A 368 -6.59 25.69 -13.70
N GLN A 369 -7.31 25.68 -14.82
CA GLN A 369 -7.72 26.89 -15.51
C GLN A 369 -9.17 26.81 -15.93
N ARG A 370 -9.90 27.91 -15.77
CA ARG A 370 -11.25 28.05 -16.29
C ARG A 370 -11.18 28.31 -17.79
N ILE A 371 -12.01 27.59 -18.55
CA ILE A 371 -12.08 27.69 -20.02
C ILE A 371 -13.51 28.00 -20.46
N ARG A 372 -13.70 28.50 -21.68
CA ARG A 372 -15.06 28.64 -22.25
C ARG A 372 -15.52 27.29 -22.79
N HIS A 373 -16.83 27.11 -22.83
CA HIS A 373 -17.44 25.96 -23.50
C HIS A 373 -17.10 25.91 -25.00
N THR A 374 -16.84 27.06 -25.63
CA THR A 374 -16.45 27.19 -27.05
C THR A 374 -14.99 26.86 -27.31
N ASP A 375 -14.11 26.90 -26.30
CA ASP A 375 -12.67 26.65 -26.47
C ASP A 375 -12.36 25.13 -26.53
N LEU A 376 -13.37 24.26 -26.36
CA LEU A 376 -13.20 22.82 -26.49
C LEU A 376 -13.18 22.41 -27.96
N GLU A 377 -12.09 21.79 -28.42
CA GLU A 377 -11.93 21.25 -29.78
C GLU A 377 -12.90 20.09 -30.12
N CYS A 378 -13.75 19.65 -29.18
CA CYS A 378 -14.73 18.58 -29.37
C CYS A 378 -16.15 19.10 -29.18
N ALA A 379 -16.68 19.74 -30.22
CA ALA A 379 -18.10 20.05 -30.37
C ALA A 379 -18.78 18.89 -31.11
N SER A 380 -19.65 18.13 -30.43
CA SER A 380 -20.96 17.70 -30.96
C SER A 380 -21.67 16.65 -30.09
N ALA A 381 -21.01 15.63 -29.52
CA ALA A 381 -21.77 14.51 -28.90
C ALA A 381 -21.76 14.44 -27.36
N VAL A 382 -20.79 15.07 -26.66
CA VAL A 382 -20.59 14.87 -25.21
C VAL A 382 -21.40 15.86 -24.35
N TYR A 383 -21.84 16.99 -24.91
CA TYR A 383 -22.30 18.14 -24.14
C TYR A 383 -23.69 18.67 -24.48
N GLU A 384 -24.45 18.04 -25.37
CA GLU A 384 -25.81 18.50 -25.75
C GLU A 384 -26.72 18.75 -24.53
N ASN A 385 -26.51 18.00 -23.43
CA ASN A 385 -27.30 18.08 -22.20
C ASN A 385 -26.51 18.61 -20.99
N THR A 386 -25.37 19.28 -21.18
CA THR A 386 -24.60 19.86 -20.06
C THR A 386 -25.01 21.31 -19.82
N PRO A 387 -25.33 21.71 -18.57
CA PRO A 387 -25.63 23.12 -18.29
C PRO A 387 -24.43 23.99 -18.64
N ILE A 388 -24.68 25.23 -19.06
CA ILE A 388 -23.63 26.23 -19.32
C ILE A 388 -23.89 27.42 -18.40
N SER A 389 -22.91 27.75 -17.56
CA SER A 389 -22.97 28.93 -16.71
C SER A 389 -22.45 30.15 -17.48
N LEU A 390 -23.25 31.21 -17.54
CA LEU A 390 -22.90 32.49 -18.18
C LEU A 390 -22.23 33.47 -17.22
N ARG A 391 -22.05 33.11 -15.94
CA ARG A 391 -21.42 34.01 -14.95
C ARG A 391 -20.00 34.36 -15.37
N ALA A 392 -19.63 35.64 -15.31
CA ALA A 392 -18.28 36.09 -15.71
C ALA A 392 -17.18 35.50 -14.84
N GLU A 393 -17.44 35.35 -13.53
CA GLU A 393 -16.48 34.88 -12.54
C GLU A 393 -17.08 33.80 -11.63
N ARG A 394 -16.21 33.00 -11.01
CA ARG A 394 -16.58 32.00 -10.01
C ARG A 394 -15.63 32.07 -8.83
N LEU A 395 -16.13 32.32 -7.63
CA LEU A 395 -15.32 32.18 -6.42
C LEU A 395 -15.10 30.69 -6.14
N VAL A 396 -13.83 30.29 -6.03
CA VAL A 396 -13.44 28.91 -5.81
C VAL A 396 -12.40 28.85 -4.70
N THR A 397 -12.67 28.01 -3.70
CA THR A 397 -11.67 27.60 -2.69
C THR A 397 -11.08 26.26 -3.09
N TYR A 398 -9.76 26.15 -3.20
CA TYR A 398 -9.09 24.96 -3.72
C TYR A 398 -7.76 24.64 -3.04
N GLU A 399 -7.34 23.38 -3.18
CA GLU A 399 -6.00 22.86 -2.87
C GLU A 399 -5.57 21.92 -4.00
N ILE A 400 -4.32 22.10 -4.46
CA ILE A 400 -3.67 21.16 -5.39
C ILE A 400 -2.63 20.38 -4.59
N ARG A 401 -2.65 19.06 -4.72
CA ARG A 401 -1.72 18.14 -4.06
C ARG A 401 -1.07 17.23 -5.08
N ALA A 402 0.20 16.94 -4.92
CA ALA A 402 0.93 15.95 -5.71
C ALA A 402 1.66 14.98 -4.78
N GLN A 403 1.55 13.68 -5.04
CA GLN A 403 2.20 12.65 -4.25
C GLN A 403 2.96 11.69 -5.16
N THR A 404 4.14 11.26 -4.72
CA THR A 404 4.95 10.30 -5.45
C THR A 404 5.86 9.52 -4.50
N LEU A 405 6.34 8.36 -4.94
CA LEU A 405 7.20 7.47 -4.17
C LEU A 405 8.65 7.62 -4.66
N VAL A 406 9.56 7.98 -3.77
CA VAL A 406 11.01 8.10 -4.04
C VAL A 406 11.76 7.30 -3.00
N ASP A 407 12.61 6.36 -3.43
CA ASP A 407 13.41 5.50 -2.53
C ASP A 407 12.59 4.82 -1.43
N GLY A 408 11.38 4.37 -1.77
CA GLY A 408 10.45 3.72 -0.84
C GLY A 408 9.77 4.66 0.17
N LYS A 409 9.95 5.98 0.03
CA LYS A 409 9.30 7.00 0.88
C LYS A 409 8.36 7.87 0.06
N TRP A 410 7.17 8.10 0.60
CA TRP A 410 6.19 9.01 0.01
C TRP A 410 6.63 10.45 0.20
N GLN A 411 6.73 11.19 -0.90
CA GLN A 411 6.86 12.64 -0.92
C GLN A 411 5.48 13.25 -1.21
N GLU A 412 5.13 14.30 -0.48
CA GLU A 412 3.88 15.03 -0.63
C GLU A 412 4.18 16.51 -0.83
N PHE A 413 3.57 17.07 -1.87
CA PHE A 413 3.64 18.48 -2.22
C PHE A 413 2.23 19.04 -2.27
N ARG A 414 2.01 20.25 -1.78
CA ARG A 414 0.70 20.89 -1.82
C ARG A 414 0.81 22.40 -1.94
N THR A 415 -0.23 23.01 -2.51
CA THR A 415 -0.47 24.43 -2.32
C THR A 415 -1.05 24.68 -0.93
N ASN A 416 -1.13 25.94 -0.52
CA ASN A 416 -2.06 26.32 0.55
C ASN A 416 -3.50 26.15 0.06
N GLN A 417 -4.46 26.19 1.00
CA GLN A 417 -5.86 26.41 0.66
C GLN A 417 -6.01 27.85 0.18
N ILE A 418 -6.40 28.02 -1.08
CA ILE A 418 -6.48 29.32 -1.74
C ILE A 418 -7.92 29.57 -2.14
N THR A 419 -8.42 30.78 -1.88
CA THR A 419 -9.72 31.24 -2.37
C THR A 419 -9.50 32.35 -3.37
N GLN A 420 -9.93 32.15 -4.61
CA GLN A 420 -9.78 33.14 -5.66
C GLN A 420 -10.98 33.15 -6.61
N LYS A 421 -11.15 34.26 -7.32
CA LYS A 421 -12.13 34.37 -8.41
C LYS A 421 -11.53 33.85 -9.71
N PHE A 422 -12.22 32.91 -10.34
CA PHE A 422 -11.88 32.39 -11.66
C PHE A 422 -12.71 33.06 -12.74
N GLY A 423 -12.09 33.97 -13.50
CA GLY A 423 -12.67 34.55 -14.72
C GLY A 423 -12.31 33.77 -15.98
N LEU A 424 -12.62 34.31 -17.16
CA LEU A 424 -12.25 33.72 -18.45
C LEU A 424 -10.95 34.30 -19.03
N VAL A 425 -10.47 35.42 -18.49
CA VAL A 425 -9.30 36.14 -18.99
C VAL A 425 -8.14 36.07 -17.98
N LYS A 426 -6.91 36.08 -18.47
CA LYS A 426 -5.71 36.15 -17.63
C LYS A 426 -5.68 37.47 -16.84
N PRO A 427 -5.14 37.48 -15.61
CA PRO A 427 -4.58 36.33 -14.89
C PRO A 427 -5.64 35.50 -14.15
N SER A 428 -6.87 36.00 -14.01
CA SER A 428 -7.93 35.40 -13.18
C SER A 428 -8.38 34.00 -13.62
N CYS A 429 -8.17 33.61 -14.88
CA CYS A 429 -8.60 32.30 -15.36
C CYS A 429 -7.80 31.12 -14.81
N LYS A 430 -6.64 31.35 -14.18
CA LYS A 430 -5.70 30.29 -13.79
C LYS A 430 -5.45 30.24 -12.29
N SER A 431 -5.31 29.04 -11.75
CA SER A 431 -4.88 28.82 -10.37
C SER A 431 -3.40 29.16 -10.18
N GLN A 432 -3.01 29.41 -8.93
CA GLN A 432 -1.61 29.24 -8.55
C GLN A 432 -1.17 27.81 -8.93
N ALA A 433 -0.04 27.70 -9.64
CA ALA A 433 0.51 26.42 -10.03
C ALA A 433 1.30 25.81 -8.86
N LEU A 434 1.04 24.53 -8.57
CA LEU A 434 1.92 23.72 -7.74
C LEU A 434 3.14 23.32 -8.57
N LYS A 435 4.30 23.88 -8.25
CA LYS A 435 5.58 23.51 -8.87
C LYS A 435 6.32 22.55 -7.96
N ILE A 436 6.80 21.43 -8.51
CA ILE A 436 7.51 20.40 -7.74
C ILE A 436 8.77 19.95 -8.48
N GLN A 437 9.76 19.50 -7.70
CA GLN A 437 10.95 18.85 -8.21
C GLN A 437 11.03 17.45 -7.61
N THR A 438 11.02 16.43 -8.46
CA THR A 438 11.09 15.04 -8.02
C THR A 438 11.57 14.11 -9.12
N VAL A 439 12.22 13.02 -8.72
CA VAL A 439 12.55 11.89 -9.59
C VAL A 439 11.49 10.78 -9.54
N GLY A 440 10.51 10.92 -8.63
CA GLY A 440 9.48 9.92 -8.39
C GLY A 440 8.44 9.89 -9.51
N ILE A 441 8.13 8.68 -9.97
CA ILE A 441 7.08 8.39 -10.94
C ILE A 441 6.37 7.08 -10.54
N PRO A 442 5.05 6.98 -10.73
CA PRO A 442 4.15 8.02 -11.23
C PRO A 442 3.89 9.13 -10.19
N ILE A 443 3.35 10.27 -10.65
CA ILE A 443 2.91 11.38 -9.79
C ILE A 443 1.38 11.40 -9.75
N TYR A 444 0.83 11.33 -8.55
CA TYR A 444 -0.61 11.36 -8.26
C TYR A 444 -1.00 12.80 -7.92
N ALA A 445 -1.52 13.56 -8.90
CA ALA A 445 -1.96 14.93 -8.70
C ALA A 445 -3.47 14.98 -8.41
N SER A 446 -3.85 15.49 -7.23
CA SER A 446 -5.23 15.65 -6.79
C SER A 446 -5.60 17.13 -6.74
N PHE A 447 -6.76 17.46 -7.30
CA PHE A 447 -7.35 18.79 -7.30
C PHE A 447 -8.63 18.72 -6.47
N SER A 448 -8.63 19.37 -5.31
CA SER A 448 -9.80 19.47 -4.43
C SER A 448 -10.31 20.90 -4.45
N PHE A 449 -11.59 21.10 -4.75
CA PHE A 449 -12.15 22.45 -4.77
C PHE A 449 -13.65 22.51 -4.48
N ILE A 450 -14.08 23.69 -4.01
CA ILE A 450 -15.43 24.03 -3.61
C ILE A 450 -15.82 25.34 -4.30
N PHE A 451 -17.05 25.42 -4.79
CA PHE A 451 -17.64 26.67 -5.24
C PHE A 451 -18.20 27.43 -4.05
N SER A 452 -17.37 28.29 -3.47
CA SER A 452 -17.66 29.09 -2.29
C SER A 452 -18.74 30.12 -2.56
N LEU A 453 -19.53 30.47 -1.54
CA LEU A 453 -20.61 31.46 -1.65
C LEU A 453 -20.08 32.76 -2.29
N SER A 454 -20.71 33.18 -3.38
CA SER A 454 -20.25 34.30 -4.23
C SER A 454 -20.75 35.66 -3.80
#